data_AF-A0A285J424-F1
#
_entry.id   AF-A0A285J424-F1
#
_cell.length_a   1.000
_cell.length_b   1.000
_cell.length_c   1.000
_cell.angle_alpha   90.00
_cell.angle_beta   90.00
_cell.angle_gamma   90.00
#
_symmetry.space_group_name_H-M   'P 1'
#
loop_
_entity.id
_entity.type
_entity.pdbx_description
1 polymer ?
#
loop_
_entity_poly.entity_id
_entity_poly.type
_entity_poly.pdbx_seq_one_letter_code
_entity_poly.pdbx_strand_id
1 'polypeptide(L)' 'CLYQALADLVTDAARHHRVDPDRISFLRARNTARRSVSRITADFPPSPPATSP' A
#
# COMPACT_ATOMS: atom_id res chain seq x y z
N CYS A 1 -8.83 10.25 -10.41
CA CYS A 1 -9.41 8.99 -9.87
C CYS A 1 -8.48 8.29 -8.88
N LEU A 2 -7.27 7.86 -9.28
CA LEU A 2 -6.34 7.12 -8.40
C LEU A 2 -5.92 7.90 -7.14
N TYR A 3 -5.59 9.19 -7.28
CA TYR A 3 -5.15 10.00 -6.13
C TYR A 3 -6.25 10.16 -5.08
N GLN A 4 -7.50 10.34 -5.52
CA GLN A 4 -8.67 10.43 -4.64
C GLN A 4 -8.91 9.10 -3.91
N ALA A 5 -8.89 7.98 -4.63
CA ALA A 5 -9.05 6.65 -4.03
C ALA A 5 -7.98 6.34 -2.97
N LEU A 6 -6.73 6.77 -3.20
CA LEU A 6 -5.66 6.64 -2.21
C LEU A 6 -5.86 7.55 -1.00
N ALA A 7 -6.36 8.77 -1.20
CA ALA A 7 -6.68 9.68 -0.11
C ALA A 7 -7.80 9.09 0.77
N ASP A 8 -8.87 8.60 0.15
CA ASP A 8 -10.01 7.99 0.84
C ASP A 8 -9.56 6.75 1.65
N LEU A 9 -8.71 5.89 1.06
CA LEU A 9 -8.14 4.73 1.74
C LEU A 9 -7.29 5.12 2.97
N VAL A 10 -6.44 6.15 2.84
CA VAL A 10 -5.61 6.64 3.96
C VAL A 10 -6.49 7.22 5.07
N THR A 11 -7.53 7.98 4.71
CA THR A 11 -8.49 8.54 5.68
C THR A 11 -9.27 7.45 6.40
N ASP A 12 -9.72 6.41 5.70
CA ASP A 12 -10.44 5.30 6.31
C ASP A 12 -9.56 4.50 7.28
N ALA A 13 -8.31 4.20 6.88
CA ALA A 13 -7.33 3.55 7.76
C ALA A 13 -7.02 4.39 9.01
N ALA A 14 -6.90 5.72 8.86
CA ALA A 14 -6.68 6.63 9.98
C ALA A 14 -7.81 6.55 11.01
N ARG A 15 -9.06 6.59 10.53
CA ARG A 15 -10.26 6.45 11.37
C ARG A 15 -10.30 5.10 12.08
N HIS A 16 -10.03 4.01 11.35
CA HIS A 16 -10.00 2.66 11.93
C HIS A 16 -9.02 2.54 13.09
N HIS A 17 -7.83 3.14 12.95
CA HIS A 17 -6.78 3.13 13.97
C HIS A 17 -6.86 4.28 14.99
N ARG A 18 -7.91 5.12 14.93
CA ARG A 18 -8.06 6.32 15.78
C ARG A 18 -6.86 7.28 15.72
N VAL A 19 -6.23 7.38 14.56
CA VAL A 19 -5.16 8.33 14.29
C VAL A 19 -5.77 9.56 13.66
N ASP A 20 -5.35 10.73 14.14
CA ASP A 20 -5.71 12.01 13.54
C ASP A 20 -5.23 12.07 12.08
N PRO A 21 -6.15 12.17 11.09
CA PRO A 21 -5.80 12.22 9.68
C PRO A 21 -4.89 13.40 9.34
N ASP A 22 -5.01 14.52 10.05
CA ASP A 22 -4.21 15.73 9.81
C ASP A 22 -2.75 15.56 10.25
N ARG A 23 -2.48 14.54 11.09
CA ARG A 23 -1.12 14.13 11.46
C ARG A 23 -0.47 13.19 10.44
N ILE A 24 -1.22 12.70 9.45
CA ILE A 24 -0.71 11.76 8.45
C ILE A 24 -0.23 12.52 7.22
N SER A 25 1.09 12.56 7.03
CA SER A 25 1.66 13.01 5.76
C SER A 25 1.36 11.99 4.66
N PHE A 26 0.45 12.33 3.75
CA PHE A 26 0.07 11.48 2.61
C PHE A 26 1.28 11.02 1.80
N LEU A 27 2.23 11.93 1.52
CA LEU A 27 3.48 11.61 0.82
C LEU A 27 4.32 10.56 1.57
N ARG A 28 4.40 10.67 2.90
CA ARG A 28 5.10 9.70 3.75
C ARG A 28 4.40 8.35 3.73
N ALA A 29 3.08 8.32 3.91
CA ALA A 29 2.27 7.10 3.88
C ALA A 29 2.41 6.37 2.54
N ARG A 30 2.29 7.10 1.42
CA ARG A 30 2.50 6.57 0.06
C ARG A 30 3.90 6.01 -0.12
N ASN A 31 4.94 6.73 0.29
CA ASN A 31 6.32 6.28 0.15
C ASN A 31 6.60 5.02 0.99
N THR A 32 6.05 4.94 2.21
CA THR A 32 6.13 3.74 3.04
C THR A 32 5.42 2.57 2.38
N ALA A 33 4.17 2.75 1.94
CA ALA A 33 3.41 1.70 1.25
C ALA A 33 4.13 1.18 0.00
N ARG A 34 4.72 2.07 -0.81
CA ARG A 34 5.50 1.68 -1.99
C ARG A 34 6.71 0.81 -1.64
N ARG A 35 7.43 1.12 -0.56
CA ARG A 35 8.56 0.30 -0.07
C ARG A 35 8.08 -1.05 0.46
N SER A 36 6.94 -1.09 1.13
CA SER A 36 6.33 -2.32 1.61
C SER A 36 5.93 -3.25 0.46
N VAL A 37 5.39 -2.71 -0.64
CA VAL A 37 5.10 -3.50 -1.85
C VAL A 37 6.38 -4.10 -2.41
N SER A 38 7.46 -3.33 -2.56
CA SER A 38 8.73 -3.88 -3.05
C SER A 38 9.29 -5.00 -2.15
N ARG A 39 9.09 -4.92 -0.83
CA ARG A 39 9.44 -5.99 0.11
C ARG A 39 8.55 -7.21 -0.08
N ILE A 40 7.23 -7.01 -0.14
CA ILE A 40 6.26 -8.08 -0.34
C ILE A 40 6.52 -8.80 -1.67
N THR A 41 6.78 -8.07 -2.77
CA THR A 41 7.13 -8.66 -4.06
C THR A 41 8.44 -9.45 -4.03
N ALA A 42 9.40 -9.08 -3.17
CA ALA A 42 10.62 -9.87 -2.96
C ALA A 42 10.37 -11.15 -2.13
N ASP A 43 9.39 -11.11 -1.23
CA ASP A 43 8.99 -12.25 -0.38
C ASP A 43 8.00 -13.19 -1.09
N PHE A 44 7.40 -12.78 -2.22
CA PHE A 44 6.62 -13.67 -3.07
C PHE A 44 7.56 -14.48 -3.97
N PRO A 45 7.64 -15.82 -3.82
CA PRO A 45 8.44 -16.62 -4.73
C PRO A 45 7.88 -16.45 -6.16
N PRO A 46 8.74 -16.35 -7.19
CA PRO A 46 8.27 -16.32 -8.56
C PRO A 46 7.45 -17.59 -8.80
N SER A 47 6.22 -17.44 -9.32
CA SER A 47 5.41 -18.59 -9.73
C SER A 47 6.26 -19.49 -10.64
N PRO A 48 6.29 -20.81 -10.39
CA PRO A 48 7.03 -21.72 -11.25
C PRO A 48 6.55 -21.55 -12.70
N PRO A 49 7.46 -21.58 -13.69
CA PRO A 49 7.07 -21.44 -15.07
C PRO A 49 6.03 -22.52 -15.39
N ALA A 50 4.90 -22.10 -15.95
CA ALA A 50 3.85 -23.01 -16.38
C ALA A 50 4.49 -24.03 -17.33
N THR A 51 4.69 -25.26 -16.84
CA THR A 51 5.18 -26.36 -17.64
C THR A 51 4.11 -26.62 -18.69
N SER A 52 4.38 -26.18 -19.91
CA SER A 52 3.51 -26.46 -21.06
C SER A 52 3.64 -27.95 -21.40
N PRO A 53 2.54 -28.62 -21.78
CA PRO A 53 2.48 -30.06 -22.00
C PRO A 53 3.31 -30.54 -23.20
#